data_AF-A0A0S8GB01-F1
#
_entry.id   AF-A0A0S8GB01-F1
#
_cell.length_a   1.000
_cell.length_b   1.000
_cell.length_c   1.000
_cell.angle_alpha   90.00
_cell.angle_beta   90.00
_cell.angle_gamma   90.00
#
_symmetry.space_group_name_H-M   'P 1'
#
loop_
_entity.id
_entity.type
_entity.pdbx_description
1 polymer ?
#
loop_
_entity_poly.entity_id
_entity_poly.type
_entity_poly.pdbx_seq_one_letter_code
_entity_poly.pdbx_strand_id
1 'polypeptide(L)'
;MSQTGSTTSSSKTPERRAGSQSVIDKLVTERAEMLGLFCRVAGLEPFEHQHHRKPARKLLQEFCQVLVDYIAAGHFSLYERIVNGTERRGAIKDLAGRLYPRISDTTQYALDFNDKYDNGEDDEIADSFHDDLSKLGEALALRVELEDQIINVMRR
;
A
#
# COMPACT_ATOMS: atom_id res chain seq x y z
N MET A 1 4.05 44.53 -41.32
CA MET A 1 3.91 45.45 -40.16
C MET A 1 2.92 44.83 -39.18
N SER A 2 3.34 44.72 -37.91
CA SER A 2 2.55 44.54 -36.66
C SER A 2 1.69 43.26 -36.53
N GLN A 3 2.08 42.21 -35.78
CA GLN A 3 2.17 42.02 -34.31
C GLN A 3 0.86 42.10 -33.51
N THR A 4 0.86 41.28 -32.43
CA THR A 4 -0.06 41.14 -31.28
C THR A 4 -1.23 40.18 -31.49
N GLY A 5 -1.51 39.18 -30.67
CA GLY A 5 -0.92 38.74 -29.40
C GLY A 5 -2.03 38.25 -28.45
N SER A 6 -1.78 37.10 -27.80
CA SER A 6 -2.44 36.59 -26.57
C SER A 6 -3.92 36.16 -26.73
N THR A 7 -4.37 35.02 -26.20
CA THR A 7 -4.29 34.64 -24.78
C THR A 7 -4.33 33.12 -24.58
N THR A 8 -3.36 32.64 -23.80
CA THR A 8 -3.40 31.38 -23.05
C THR A 8 -4.34 31.54 -21.86
N SER A 9 -5.33 30.66 -21.68
CA SER A 9 -6.05 30.45 -20.40
C SER A 9 -6.79 29.11 -20.47
N SER A 10 -6.24 28.04 -19.90
CA SER A 10 -6.51 27.53 -18.54
C SER A 10 -7.64 26.49 -18.50
N SER A 11 -7.27 25.21 -18.69
CA SER A 11 -8.17 24.06 -18.42
C SER A 11 -7.43 22.81 -17.90
N LYS A 12 -6.27 22.95 -17.26
CA LYS A 12 -5.51 21.78 -16.71
C LYS A 12 -5.89 21.37 -15.29
N THR A 13 -6.82 22.10 -14.66
CA THR A 13 -7.18 21.92 -13.24
C THR A 13 -8.16 20.77 -12.97
N PRO A 14 -9.20 20.51 -13.79
CA PRO A 14 -10.15 19.43 -13.51
C PRO A 14 -9.56 18.03 -13.76
N GLU A 15 -8.78 17.83 -14.83
CA GLU A 15 -8.15 16.52 -15.14
C GLU A 15 -7.14 16.08 -14.07
N ARG A 16 -6.36 17.02 -13.51
CA ARG A 16 -5.38 16.71 -12.45
C ARG A 16 -6.02 16.27 -11.14
N ARG A 17 -7.18 16.84 -10.79
CA ARG A 17 -7.94 16.45 -9.60
C ARG A 17 -8.60 15.08 -9.81
N ALA A 18 -9.15 14.82 -10.99
CA ALA A 18 -9.69 13.51 -11.36
C ALA A 18 -8.61 12.39 -11.29
N GLY A 19 -7.40 12.65 -11.80
CA GLY A 19 -6.28 11.68 -11.71
C GLY A 19 -5.79 11.45 -10.28
N SER A 20 -5.74 12.49 -9.44
CA SER A 20 -5.36 12.35 -8.02
C SER A 20 -6.38 11.55 -7.22
N GLN A 21 -7.66 11.77 -7.50
CA GLN A 21 -8.76 11.07 -6.83
C GLN A 21 -8.76 9.59 -7.22
N SER A 22 -8.62 9.27 -8.50
CA SER A 22 -8.53 7.89 -9.00
C SER A 22 -7.39 7.09 -8.38
N VAL A 23 -6.26 7.75 -8.07
CA VAL A 23 -5.09 7.15 -7.45
C VAL A 23 -5.31 6.86 -5.96
N ILE A 24 -5.92 7.80 -5.23
CA ILE A 24 -6.30 7.60 -3.82
C ILE A 24 -7.37 6.51 -3.72
N ASP A 25 -8.35 6.51 -4.61
CA ASP A 25 -9.42 5.51 -4.62
C ASP A 25 -8.85 4.11 -4.85
N LYS A 26 -7.90 3.96 -5.81
CA LYS A 26 -7.18 2.70 -6.00
C LYS A 26 -6.48 2.26 -4.71
N LEU A 27 -5.70 3.12 -4.08
CA LEU A 27 -5.00 2.78 -2.83
C LEU A 27 -5.96 2.31 -1.73
N VAL A 28 -7.11 2.98 -1.58
CA VAL A 28 -8.11 2.62 -0.57
C VAL A 28 -8.76 1.27 -0.90
N THR A 29 -9.03 0.98 -2.17
CA THR A 29 -9.54 -0.32 -2.62
C THR A 29 -8.55 -1.43 -2.33
N GLU A 30 -7.28 -1.28 -2.73
CA GLU A 30 -6.22 -2.26 -2.50
C GLU A 30 -6.01 -2.52 -1.00
N ARG A 31 -6.06 -1.46 -0.18
CA ARG A 31 -6.00 -1.57 1.29
C ARG A 31 -7.15 -2.41 1.85
N ALA A 32 -8.37 -2.17 1.40
CA ALA A 32 -9.55 -2.89 1.89
C ALA A 32 -9.47 -4.38 1.55
N GLU A 33 -9.03 -4.71 0.34
CA GLU A 33 -8.80 -6.10 -0.08
C GLU A 33 -7.71 -6.77 0.77
N MET A 34 -6.56 -6.10 0.93
CA MET A 34 -5.44 -6.57 1.73
C MET A 34 -5.86 -6.85 3.18
N LEU A 35 -6.58 -5.93 3.83
CA LEU A 35 -7.07 -6.11 5.20
C LEU A 35 -8.10 -7.26 5.31
N GLY A 36 -8.95 -7.42 4.30
CA GLY A 36 -9.90 -8.53 4.23
C GLY A 36 -9.20 -9.89 4.19
N LEU A 37 -8.14 -10.01 3.37
CA LEU A 37 -7.32 -11.22 3.30
C LEU A 37 -6.49 -11.43 4.56
N PHE A 38 -5.90 -10.37 5.13
CA PHE A 38 -5.17 -10.44 6.39
C PHE A 38 -6.05 -11.04 7.51
N CYS A 39 -7.29 -10.57 7.67
CA CYS A 39 -8.21 -11.11 8.66
C CYS A 39 -8.53 -12.59 8.42
N ARG A 40 -8.69 -13.02 7.16
CA ARG A 40 -8.93 -14.42 6.81
C ARG A 40 -7.71 -15.29 7.15
N VAL A 41 -6.50 -14.81 6.87
CA VAL A 41 -5.24 -15.48 7.18
C VAL A 41 -5.00 -15.57 8.68
N ALA A 42 -5.29 -14.49 9.42
CA ALA A 42 -5.17 -14.46 10.88
C ALA A 42 -6.19 -15.35 11.61
N GLY A 43 -7.35 -15.58 10.98
CA GLY A 43 -8.39 -16.48 11.48
C GLY A 43 -8.18 -17.95 11.13
N LEU A 44 -7.09 -18.30 10.44
CA LEU A 44 -6.75 -19.70 10.21
C LEU A 44 -6.38 -20.36 11.54
N GLU A 45 -7.13 -21.39 11.93
CA GLU A 45 -6.74 -22.24 13.06
C GLU A 45 -5.39 -22.92 12.75
N PRO A 46 -4.54 -23.14 13.78
CA PRO A 46 -3.27 -23.83 13.60
C PRO A 46 -3.51 -25.13 12.83
N PHE A 47 -2.73 -25.35 11.78
CA PHE A 47 -2.92 -26.35 10.72
C PHE A 47 -2.72 -27.81 11.18
N GLU A 48 -3.33 -28.18 12.30
CA GLU A 48 -3.25 -29.50 12.92
C GLU A 48 -3.89 -30.59 12.05
N HIS A 49 -4.78 -30.21 11.13
CA HIS A 49 -5.45 -31.13 10.22
C HIS A 49 -4.87 -31.05 8.79
N GLN A 50 -4.28 -32.16 8.32
CA GLN A 50 -3.72 -32.30 6.96
C GLN A 50 -4.67 -31.84 5.83
N HIS A 51 -5.98 -31.98 6.02
CA HIS A 51 -6.99 -31.56 5.05
C HIS A 51 -7.11 -30.03 4.87
N HIS A 52 -6.65 -29.23 5.83
CA HIS A 52 -6.76 -27.78 5.83
C HIS A 52 -5.48 -27.08 5.34
N ARG A 53 -4.36 -27.80 5.17
CA ARG A 53 -3.06 -27.26 4.77
C ARG A 53 -3.08 -26.63 3.37
N LYS A 54 -3.64 -27.32 2.37
CA LYS A 54 -3.69 -26.82 0.98
C LYS A 54 -4.57 -25.56 0.79
N PRO A 55 -5.81 -25.52 1.31
CA PRO A 55 -6.63 -24.30 1.26
C PRO A 55 -5.97 -23.11 1.97
N ALA A 56 -5.32 -23.36 3.11
CA ALA A 56 -4.61 -22.34 3.85
C ALA A 56 -3.40 -21.78 3.10
N ARG A 57 -2.60 -22.65 2.48
CA ARG A 57 -1.46 -22.25 1.65
C ARG A 57 -1.91 -21.35 0.51
N LYS A 58 -2.98 -21.71 -0.20
CA LYS A 58 -3.54 -20.89 -1.27
C LYS A 58 -4.01 -19.53 -0.78
N LEU A 59 -4.67 -19.47 0.37
CA LEU A 59 -5.10 -18.20 0.97
C LEU A 59 -3.90 -17.33 1.37
N LEU A 60 -2.83 -17.94 1.90
CA LEU A 60 -1.60 -17.24 2.25
C LEU A 60 -0.90 -16.69 0.99
N GLN A 61 -0.85 -17.45 -0.09
CA GLN A 61 -0.33 -16.98 -1.38
C GLN A 61 -1.16 -15.84 -1.96
N GLU A 62 -2.49 -15.97 -1.95
CA GLU A 62 -3.41 -14.88 -2.36
C GLU A 62 -3.15 -13.61 -1.54
N PHE A 63 -2.99 -13.75 -0.22
CA PHE A 63 -2.63 -12.64 0.65
C PHE A 63 -1.27 -12.02 0.31
N CYS A 64 -0.24 -12.83 0.04
CA CYS A 64 1.09 -12.34 -0.33
C CYS A 64 1.06 -11.51 -1.62
N GLN A 65 0.34 -11.97 -2.64
CA GLN A 65 0.18 -11.23 -3.90
C GLN A 65 -0.52 -9.88 -3.67
N VAL A 66 -1.65 -9.88 -2.95
CA VAL A 66 -2.39 -8.63 -2.65
C VAL A 66 -1.60 -7.70 -1.72
N LEU A 67 -0.80 -8.24 -0.81
CA LEU A 67 0.09 -7.46 0.04
C LEU A 67 1.09 -6.68 -0.82
N VAL A 68 1.78 -7.36 -1.75
CA VAL A 68 2.74 -6.71 -2.67
C VAL A 68 2.05 -5.69 -3.56
N ASP A 69 0.87 -5.98 -4.09
CA ASP A 69 0.09 -5.04 -4.90
C ASP A 69 -0.30 -3.78 -4.10
N TYR A 70 -0.73 -3.93 -2.84
CA TYR A 70 -1.00 -2.80 -1.95
C TYR A 70 0.27 -2.00 -1.61
N ILE A 71 1.41 -2.66 -1.40
CA ILE A 71 2.69 -1.98 -1.19
C ILE A 71 3.04 -1.14 -2.42
N ALA A 72 3.01 -1.76 -3.60
CA ALA A 72 3.31 -1.13 -4.89
C ALA A 72 2.35 0.02 -5.19
N ALA A 73 1.05 -0.16 -4.95
CA ALA A 73 0.05 0.88 -5.11
C ALA A 73 0.42 2.12 -4.30
N GLY A 74 0.83 1.99 -3.03
CA GLY A 74 1.31 3.11 -2.22
C GLY A 74 2.51 3.85 -2.85
N HIS A 75 3.50 3.11 -3.34
CA HIS A 75 4.69 3.64 -4.01
C HIS A 75 4.37 4.44 -5.28
N PHE A 76 3.54 3.90 -6.16
CA PHE A 76 3.17 4.56 -7.41
C PHE A 76 2.12 5.67 -7.21
N SER A 77 1.36 5.63 -6.12
CA SER A 77 0.26 6.55 -5.89
C SER A 77 0.67 7.81 -5.13
N LEU A 78 1.07 7.61 -3.88
CA LEU A 78 1.32 8.69 -2.93
C LEU A 78 2.78 9.14 -3.05
N TYR A 79 3.71 8.19 -2.97
CA TYR A 79 5.13 8.50 -2.82
C TYR A 79 5.75 9.01 -4.10
N GLU A 80 5.36 8.49 -5.28
CA GLU A 80 5.87 8.96 -6.56
C GLU A 80 5.69 10.48 -6.74
N ARG A 81 4.51 11.02 -6.45
CA ARG A 81 4.23 12.47 -6.64
C ARG A 81 5.06 13.35 -5.72
N ILE A 82 5.34 12.86 -4.53
CA ILE A 82 6.12 13.52 -3.47
C ILE A 82 7.60 13.48 -3.85
N VAL A 83 8.12 12.30 -4.21
CA VAL A 83 9.53 12.05 -4.54
C VAL A 83 9.90 12.73 -5.86
N ASN A 84 9.05 12.66 -6.88
CA ASN A 84 9.29 13.29 -8.19
C ASN A 84 9.08 14.81 -8.18
N GLY A 85 8.79 15.42 -7.02
CA GLY A 85 8.66 16.87 -6.87
C GLY A 85 7.51 17.49 -7.66
N THR A 86 6.54 16.68 -8.10
CA THR A 86 5.36 17.17 -8.84
C THR A 86 4.32 17.81 -7.92
N GLU A 87 4.39 17.52 -6.62
CA GLU A 87 3.59 18.20 -5.59
C GLU A 87 4.14 19.59 -5.29
N ARG A 88 3.28 20.60 -5.45
CA ARG A 88 3.64 22.03 -5.29
C ARG A 88 3.28 22.56 -3.91
N ARG A 89 2.46 21.84 -3.15
CA ARG A 89 2.05 22.18 -1.78
C ARG A 89 3.18 21.82 -0.82
N GLY A 90 3.95 22.83 -0.38
CA GLY A 90 5.09 22.63 0.53
C GLY A 90 4.76 21.84 1.79
N ALA A 91 3.59 22.08 2.39
CA ALA A 91 3.12 21.33 3.56
C ALA A 91 3.00 19.81 3.33
N ILE A 92 2.63 19.36 2.13
CA ILE A 92 2.55 17.93 1.79
C ILE A 92 3.94 17.34 1.63
N LYS A 93 4.85 18.09 0.99
CA LYS A 93 6.24 17.66 0.81
C LYS A 93 6.95 17.49 2.16
N ASP A 94 6.80 18.46 3.07
CA ASP A 94 7.36 18.40 4.42
C ASP A 94 6.78 17.24 5.23
N LEU A 95 5.45 17.07 5.20
CA LEU A 95 4.80 15.96 5.91
C LEU A 95 5.31 14.62 5.38
N ALA A 96 5.27 14.43 4.07
CA ALA A 96 5.66 13.17 3.47
C ALA A 96 7.15 12.85 3.68
N GLY A 97 8.04 13.86 3.62
CA GLY A 97 9.45 13.67 3.95
C GLY A 97 9.69 13.17 5.38
N ARG A 98 8.82 13.53 6.33
CA ARG A 98 8.88 13.05 7.72
C ARG A 98 8.28 11.66 7.89
N LEU A 99 7.23 11.33 7.14
CA LEU A 99 6.54 10.03 7.27
C LEU A 99 7.20 8.92 6.45
N TYR A 100 7.86 9.27 5.34
CA TYR A 100 8.42 8.31 4.39
C TYR A 100 9.42 7.30 4.99
N PRO A 101 10.33 7.67 5.92
CA PRO A 101 11.21 6.69 6.56
C PRO A 101 10.42 5.58 7.26
N ARG A 102 9.39 5.94 8.03
CA ARG A 102 8.54 4.97 8.73
C ARG A 102 7.73 4.11 7.77
N ILE A 103 7.24 4.69 6.68
CA ILE A 103 6.59 3.93 5.61
C ILE A 103 7.56 2.92 4.99
N SER A 104 8.81 3.34 4.73
CA SER A 104 9.85 2.46 4.19
C SER A 104 10.11 1.27 5.11
N ASP A 105 10.13 1.49 6.43
CA ASP A 105 10.26 0.41 7.41
C ASP A 105 9.08 -0.58 7.30
N THR A 106 7.84 -0.08 7.20
CA THR A 106 6.66 -0.96 7.01
C THR A 106 6.68 -1.71 5.68
N THR A 107 7.22 -1.10 4.62
CA THR A 107 7.42 -1.77 3.32
C THR A 107 8.40 -2.93 3.47
N GLN A 108 9.51 -2.74 4.21
CA GLN A 108 10.48 -3.81 4.42
C GLN A 108 9.86 -5.00 5.16
N TYR A 109 9.10 -4.76 6.22
CA TYR A 109 8.38 -5.84 6.93
C TYR A 109 7.42 -6.62 6.01
N ALA A 110 6.72 -5.93 5.12
CA ALA A 110 5.82 -6.58 4.17
C ALA A 110 6.57 -7.43 3.14
N LEU A 111 7.71 -6.95 2.64
CA LEU A 111 8.56 -7.70 1.70
C LEU A 111 9.21 -8.91 2.37
N ASP A 112 9.73 -8.76 3.58
CA ASP A 112 10.33 -9.86 4.35
C ASP A 112 9.30 -10.96 4.64
N PHE A 113 8.07 -10.57 4.96
CA PHE A 113 6.96 -11.52 5.12
C PHE A 113 6.64 -12.22 3.80
N ASN A 114 6.50 -11.46 2.70
CA ASN A 114 6.22 -12.03 1.39
C ASN A 114 7.30 -13.03 0.96
N ASP A 115 8.58 -12.67 1.07
CA ASP A 115 9.68 -13.55 0.67
C ASP A 115 9.70 -14.86 1.46
N LYS A 116 9.32 -14.81 2.74
CA LYS A 116 9.25 -15.98 3.61
C LYS A 116 8.07 -16.90 3.29
N TYR A 117 6.93 -16.34 2.89
CA TYR A 117 5.68 -17.08 2.79
C TYR A 117 5.14 -17.29 1.37
N ASP A 118 5.63 -16.60 0.35
CA ASP A 118 5.17 -16.76 -1.04
C ASP A 118 5.74 -18.04 -1.68
N ASN A 119 7.01 -18.39 -1.38
CA ASN A 119 7.79 -19.40 -2.12
C ASN A 119 7.89 -20.82 -1.49
N GLY A 120 7.17 -21.14 -0.42
CA GLY A 120 7.17 -22.48 0.16
C GLY A 120 6.51 -23.51 -0.79
N GLU A 121 7.31 -24.43 -1.34
CA GLU A 121 6.85 -25.62 -2.07
C GLU A 121 6.31 -26.71 -1.14
N ASP A 122 6.72 -26.70 0.13
CA ASP A 122 6.22 -27.59 1.16
C ASP A 122 4.83 -27.15 1.67
N ASP A 123 3.96 -28.13 1.93
CA ASP A 123 2.63 -27.93 2.55
C ASP A 123 2.74 -27.49 4.03
N GLU A 124 3.95 -27.21 4.53
CA GLU A 124 4.24 -26.84 5.92
C GLU A 124 4.53 -25.34 6.05
N ILE A 125 3.77 -24.69 6.92
CA ILE A 125 3.95 -23.28 7.27
C ILE A 125 4.88 -23.23 8.48
N ALA A 126 5.86 -22.33 8.47
CA ALA A 126 6.83 -22.18 9.55
C ALA A 126 6.16 -21.94 10.92
N ASP A 127 6.69 -22.54 11.99
CA ASP A 127 6.18 -22.37 13.36
C ASP A 127 6.11 -20.89 13.81
N SER A 128 6.97 -20.03 13.23
CA SER A 128 6.98 -18.60 13.52
C SER A 128 5.84 -17.81 12.87
N PHE A 129 4.97 -18.46 12.08
CA PHE A 129 3.96 -17.80 11.26
C PHE A 129 3.05 -16.84 12.03
N HIS A 130 2.53 -17.24 13.20
CA HIS A 130 1.66 -16.35 13.97
C HIS A 130 2.42 -15.12 14.52
N ASP A 131 3.69 -15.27 14.89
CA ASP A 131 4.52 -14.16 15.35
C ASP A 131 4.85 -13.20 14.20
N ASP A 132 5.22 -13.74 13.04
CA ASP A 132 5.50 -12.95 11.85
C ASP A 132 4.24 -12.23 11.34
N LEU A 133 3.08 -12.90 11.38
CA LEU A 133 1.79 -12.30 11.02
C LEU A 133 1.37 -11.20 11.99
N SER A 134 1.65 -11.36 13.30
CA SER A 134 1.39 -10.33 14.30
C SER A 134 2.23 -9.07 14.02
N LYS A 135 3.54 -9.25 13.78
CA LYS A 135 4.46 -8.15 13.42
C LYS A 135 4.04 -7.46 12.13
N LEU A 136 3.64 -8.23 11.12
CA LEU A 136 3.10 -7.66 9.89
C LEU A 136 1.83 -6.83 10.17
N GLY A 137 0.91 -7.33 11.01
CA GLY A 137 -0.29 -6.61 11.40
C GLY A 137 0.00 -5.25 12.04
N GLU A 138 0.99 -5.19 12.94
CA GLU A 138 1.44 -3.94 13.56
C GLU A 138 2.03 -2.98 12.52
N ALA A 139 2.88 -3.48 11.61
CA ALA A 139 3.45 -2.69 10.53
C ALA A 139 2.38 -2.14 9.58
N LEU A 140 1.38 -2.95 9.24
CA LEU A 140 0.25 -2.55 8.38
C LEU A 140 -0.64 -1.51 9.06
N ALA A 141 -0.94 -1.68 10.35
CA ALA A 141 -1.71 -0.69 11.11
C ALA A 141 -0.99 0.67 11.10
N LEU A 142 0.30 0.68 11.40
CA LEU A 142 1.11 1.89 11.33
C LEU A 142 1.12 2.49 9.91
N ARG A 143 1.29 1.66 8.87
CA ARG A 143 1.28 2.13 7.48
C ARG A 143 -0.02 2.83 7.13
N VAL A 144 -1.16 2.25 7.51
CA VAL A 144 -2.50 2.83 7.28
C VAL A 144 -2.62 4.20 7.96
N GLU A 145 -2.18 4.34 9.21
CA GLU A 145 -2.21 5.63 9.93
C GLU A 145 -1.35 6.70 9.25
N LEU A 146 -0.19 6.32 8.72
CA LEU A 146 0.72 7.24 8.01
C LEU A 146 0.13 7.65 6.65
N GLU A 147 -0.42 6.71 5.90
CA GLU A 147 -1.09 6.98 4.63
C GLU A 147 -2.31 7.89 4.81
N ASP A 148 -3.12 7.67 5.85
CA ASP A 148 -4.30 8.49 6.14
C ASP A 148 -3.92 9.93 6.46
N GLN A 149 -2.80 10.18 7.14
CA GLN A 149 -2.28 11.53 7.33
C GLN A 149 -1.96 12.22 5.99
N ILE A 150 -1.33 11.51 5.06
CA ILE A 150 -1.00 12.05 3.73
C ILE A 150 -2.27 12.32 2.94
N ILE A 151 -3.17 11.33 2.87
CA ILE A 151 -4.44 11.41 2.14
C ILE A 151 -5.29 12.58 2.65
N ASN A 152 -5.38 12.75 3.98
CA ASN A 152 -6.15 13.84 4.60
C ASN A 152 -5.64 15.22 4.19
N VAL A 153 -4.33 15.40 4.00
CA VAL A 153 -3.79 16.67 3.50
C VAL A 153 -3.97 16.79 1.99
N MET A 154 -3.92 15.68 1.23
CA MET A 154 -4.13 15.70 -0.21
C MET A 154 -5.56 16.08 -0.62
N ARG A 155 -6.57 15.67 0.17
CA ARG A 155 -8.00 15.95 -0.04
C ARG A 155 -8.40 17.39 0.34
N ARG A 156 -7.54 18.13 1.04
CA ARG A 156 -7.71 19.56 1.33
C ARG A 156 -7.24 20.43 0.16
#